data_AF-A0AAN9LN80-F1
#
_entry.id   AF-A0AAN9LN80-F1
#
_cell.length_a   1.000
_cell.length_b   1.000
_cell.length_c   1.000
_cell.angle_alpha   90.00
_cell.angle_beta   90.00
_cell.angle_gamma   90.00
#
_symmetry.space_group_name_H-M   'P 1'
#
loop_
_entity.id
_entity.type
_entity.pdbx_description
1 polymer ?
#
loop_
_entity_poly.entity_id
_entity_poly.type
_entity_poly.pdbx_seq_one_letter_code
_entity_poly.pdbx_strand_id
1 'polypeptide(L)'
;MGAIVEEIQRKQPKYWCITGDFNIMQSQTECKRVGDGRRKRDLKDFNNFVEAARLVDLAMADRKYTWYRTKGGSMSQLDQFLLSEEWIVTKHRMRDWVRQHGGNLEEQIQQAKVQLYDIELKGEKEMLSLEENTGRTETMADIVELSIRKENLRWK
;
A
#
# COMPACT_ATOMS: atom_id res chain seq x y z
N MET A 1 15.69 -23.11 -2.76
CA MET A 1 14.30 -23.04 -3.24
C MET A 1 13.54 -24.36 -3.03
N GLY A 2 14.02 -25.51 -3.52
CA GLY A 2 13.27 -26.80 -3.46
C GLY A 2 12.71 -27.21 -2.10
N ALA A 3 13.53 -27.23 -1.04
CA ALA A 3 13.08 -27.60 0.31
C ALA A 3 12.00 -26.65 0.89
N ILE A 4 12.01 -25.37 0.49
CA ILE A 4 10.98 -24.40 0.90
C ILE A 4 9.66 -24.72 0.20
N VAL A 5 9.70 -25.06 -1.10
CA VAL A 5 8.51 -25.48 -1.86
C VAL A 5 7.91 -26.74 -1.25
N GLU A 6 8.73 -27.74 -0.92
CA GLU A 6 8.27 -28.98 -0.29
C GLU A 6 7.57 -28.71 1.05
N GLU A 7 8.14 -27.83 1.87
CA GLU A 7 7.55 -27.48 3.16
C GLU A 7 6.24 -26.68 3.01
N ILE A 8 6.15 -25.79 2.01
CA ILE A 8 4.92 -25.07 1.67
C ILE A 8 3.85 -26.04 1.18
N GLN A 9 4.21 -26.98 0.29
CA GLN A 9 3.30 -28.00 -0.23
C GLN A 9 2.80 -28.94 0.88
N ARG A 10 3.66 -29.25 1.85
CA ARG A 10 3.31 -30.10 3.00
C ARG A 10 2.40 -29.39 3.99
N LYS A 11 2.69 -28.14 4.33
CA LYS A 11 1.92 -27.37 5.34
C LYS A 11 0.67 -26.70 4.77
N GLN A 12 0.64 -26.43 3.47
CA GLN A 12 -0.39 -25.65 2.77
C GLN A 12 -0.86 -24.43 3.57
N PRO A 13 0.06 -23.54 4.01
CA PRO A 13 -0.31 -22.37 4.78
C PRO A 13 -1.16 -21.44 3.90
N LYS A 14 -2.28 -20.99 4.44
CA LYS A 14 -3.18 -20.05 3.75
C LYS A 14 -2.56 -18.66 3.60
N TYR A 15 -1.78 -18.22 4.58
CA TYR A 15 -1.15 -16.90 4.59
C TYR A 15 0.32 -17.07 4.90
N TRP A 16 1.17 -16.68 3.96
CA TRP A 16 2.61 -16.74 4.15
C TRP A 16 3.31 -15.73 3.25
N CYS A 17 4.55 -15.41 3.62
CA CYS A 17 5.42 -14.55 2.85
C CYS A 17 6.86 -15.06 2.95
N ILE A 18 7.66 -14.73 1.93
CA ILE A 18 9.11 -14.88 1.96
C ILE A 18 9.69 -13.50 1.72
N THR A 19 10.59 -13.11 2.61
CA THR A 19 11.29 -11.82 2.56
C THR A 19 12.78 -12.09 2.66
N GLY A 20 13.60 -11.37 1.92
CA GLY A 20 15.04 -11.49 2.04
C GLY A 20 15.82 -10.86 0.89
N ASP A 21 17.14 -10.94 1.00
CA ASP A 21 18.11 -10.49 0.00
C ASP A 21 18.34 -11.60 -1.03
N PHE A 22 17.40 -11.77 -1.96
CA PHE A 22 17.49 -12.84 -2.95
C PHE A 22 18.69 -12.69 -3.90
N ASN A 23 19.29 -11.50 -3.97
CA ASN A 23 20.40 -11.16 -4.89
C ASN A 23 20.09 -11.47 -6.37
N ILE A 24 18.81 -11.64 -6.71
CA ILE A 24 18.31 -11.96 -8.05
C ILE A 24 17.37 -10.83 -8.49
N MET A 25 17.75 -10.11 -9.54
CA MET A 25 16.94 -9.03 -10.13
C MET A 25 15.89 -9.64 -11.06
N GLN A 26 14.60 -9.38 -10.81
CA GLN A 26 13.49 -9.98 -11.57
C GLN A 26 13.36 -9.44 -13.01
N SER A 27 13.99 -8.30 -13.31
CA SER A 27 14.02 -7.74 -14.67
C SER A 27 15.35 -7.13 -15.05
N GLN A 28 15.72 -7.22 -16.34
CA GLN A 28 16.88 -6.50 -16.90
C GLN A 28 16.72 -4.98 -16.82
N THR A 29 15.50 -4.46 -16.63
CA THR A 29 15.23 -3.02 -16.44
C THR A 29 15.69 -2.48 -15.09
N GLU A 30 16.04 -3.36 -14.13
CA GLU A 30 16.55 -2.99 -12.80
C GLU A 30 18.08 -2.91 -12.74
N CYS A 31 18.78 -3.19 -13.85
CA CYS A 31 20.24 -3.10 -13.93
C CYS A 31 20.73 -2.45 -15.23
N LYS A 32 21.53 -1.39 -15.11
CA LYS A 32 22.23 -0.73 -16.24
C LYS A 32 23.41 -1.54 -16.81
N ARG A 33 23.58 -2.83 -16.50
CA ARG A 33 24.77 -3.61 -16.90
C ARG A 33 24.45 -4.70 -17.92
N VAL A 34 25.10 -4.58 -19.08
CA VAL A 34 25.09 -5.53 -20.19
C VAL A 34 25.95 -6.76 -19.85
N GLY A 35 25.38 -7.95 -20.04
CA GLY A 35 26.15 -9.18 -20.28
C GLY A 35 26.54 -10.02 -19.06
N ASP A 36 25.71 -10.99 -18.69
CA ASP A 36 26.19 -12.24 -18.06
C ASP A 36 25.14 -13.36 -18.27
N GLY A 37 25.54 -14.47 -18.90
CA GLY A 37 24.68 -15.61 -19.22
C GLY A 37 24.26 -16.44 -18.00
N ARG A 38 25.03 -16.39 -16.90
CA ARG A 38 24.69 -17.12 -15.65
C ARG A 38 23.44 -16.53 -14.98
N ARG A 39 23.31 -15.20 -14.99
CA ARG A 39 22.15 -14.47 -14.43
C ARG A 39 20.83 -14.84 -15.10
N LYS A 40 20.84 -15.26 -16.37
CA LYS A 40 19.63 -15.66 -17.09
C LYS A 40 19.06 -16.99 -16.57
N ARG A 41 19.93 -17.92 -16.14
CA ARG A 41 19.49 -19.20 -15.58
C ARG A 41 18.92 -19.01 -14.18
N ASP A 42 19.64 -18.29 -13.33
CA ASP A 42 19.20 -17.99 -11.96
C ASP A 42 17.86 -17.22 -11.94
N LEU A 43 17.69 -16.28 -12.89
CA LEU A 43 16.42 -15.58 -13.09
C LEU A 43 15.28 -16.52 -13.50
N LYS A 44 15.55 -17.45 -14.41
CA LYS A 44 14.54 -18.42 -14.86
C LYS A 44 14.13 -19.35 -13.72
N ASP A 45 15.09 -19.86 -12.96
CA ASP A 45 14.82 -20.76 -11.84
C ASP A 45 14.08 -20.04 -10.71
N PHE A 46 14.39 -18.77 -10.48
CA PHE A 46 13.65 -17.91 -9.55
C PHE A 46 12.21 -17.67 -10.01
N ASN A 47 12.00 -17.29 -11.27
CA ASN A 47 10.65 -17.07 -11.80
C ASN A 47 9.82 -18.36 -11.78
N ASN A 48 10.42 -19.50 -12.13
CA ASN A 48 9.76 -20.81 -12.01
C ASN A 48 9.37 -21.13 -10.57
N PHE A 49 10.21 -20.77 -9.58
CA PHE A 49 9.89 -20.94 -8.16
C PHE A 49 8.71 -20.05 -7.75
N VAL A 50 8.72 -18.76 -8.12
CA VAL A 50 7.64 -17.83 -7.82
C VAL A 50 6.31 -18.32 -8.40
N GLU A 51 6.34 -18.78 -9.65
CA GLU A 51 5.16 -19.33 -10.33
C GLU A 51 4.68 -20.64 -9.69
N ALA A 52 5.58 -21.59 -9.44
CA ALA A 52 5.24 -22.88 -8.83
C ALA A 52 4.67 -22.71 -7.40
N ALA A 53 5.13 -21.69 -6.67
CA ALA A 53 4.68 -21.40 -5.33
C ALA A 53 3.52 -20.38 -5.29
N ARG A 54 3.01 -19.90 -6.44
CA ARG A 54 1.94 -18.90 -6.55
C ARG A 54 2.19 -17.66 -5.69
N LEU A 55 3.40 -17.14 -5.82
CA LEU A 55 3.84 -15.95 -5.11
C LEU A 55 3.62 -14.70 -5.95
N VAL A 56 3.20 -13.62 -5.30
CA VAL A 56 3.08 -12.29 -5.87
C VAL A 56 4.16 -11.40 -5.28
N ASP A 57 4.97 -10.78 -6.14
CA ASP A 57 5.96 -9.80 -5.68
C ASP A 57 5.28 -8.49 -5.28
N LEU A 58 5.43 -8.13 -4.01
CA LEU A 58 5.00 -6.85 -3.49
C LEU A 58 6.09 -5.81 -3.75
N ALA A 59 5.97 -5.10 -4.87
CA ALA A 59 6.80 -3.94 -5.14
C ALA A 59 6.68 -2.93 -3.99
N MET A 60 7.82 -2.51 -3.42
CA MET A 60 7.85 -1.47 -2.40
C MET A 60 7.39 -0.15 -3.02
N ALA A 61 6.27 0.40 -2.54
CA ALA A 61 5.65 1.60 -3.11
C ALA A 61 6.61 2.81 -3.18
N ASP A 62 7.47 2.98 -2.17
CA ASP A 62 8.25 4.21 -1.98
C ASP A 62 9.77 4.06 -2.14
N ARG A 63 10.29 2.84 -2.37
CA ARG A 63 11.74 2.60 -2.52
C ARG A 63 12.03 1.64 -3.66
N LYS A 64 12.43 2.20 -4.80
CA LYS A 64 12.77 1.46 -6.02
C LYS A 64 14.11 0.72 -5.96
N TYR A 65 14.99 1.07 -5.01
CA TYR A 65 16.31 0.46 -4.88
C TYR A 65 16.65 0.25 -3.41
N THR A 66 17.18 -0.91 -3.09
CA THR A 66 17.62 -1.25 -1.73
C THR A 66 19.13 -1.30 -1.57
N TRP A 67 19.87 -1.25 -2.68
CA TRP A 67 21.32 -1.23 -2.67
C TRP A 67 21.91 -0.15 -3.59
N TYR A 68 22.93 0.53 -3.08
CA TYR A 68 23.62 1.64 -3.75
C TYR A 68 25.13 1.42 -3.78
N ARG A 69 25.75 1.53 -4.97
CA ARG A 69 27.21 1.51 -5.12
C ARG A 69 27.80 2.91 -5.15
N THR A 70 28.60 3.27 -4.14
CA THR A 70 29.18 4.61 -3.95
C THR A 70 30.11 5.10 -5.06
N LYS A 71 30.77 4.21 -5.82
CA LYS A 71 31.81 4.60 -6.80
C LYS A 71 31.40 4.45 -8.28
N GLY A 72 30.12 4.21 -8.61
CA GLY A 72 29.76 3.92 -10.01
C GLY A 72 28.28 4.00 -10.38
N GLY A 73 27.48 4.77 -9.64
CA GLY A 73 26.09 5.11 -10.00
C GLY A 73 25.15 3.93 -10.24
N SER A 74 25.51 2.73 -9.76
CA SER A 74 24.72 1.52 -9.93
C SER A 74 23.79 1.36 -8.72
N MET A 75 22.49 1.23 -8.98
CA MET A 75 21.45 1.00 -7.99
C MET A 75 20.72 -0.28 -8.37
N SER A 76 20.44 -1.13 -7.38
CA SER A 76 19.75 -2.41 -7.58
C SER A 76 18.66 -2.59 -6.52
N GLN A 77 17.55 -3.20 -6.91
CA GLN A 77 16.53 -3.71 -6.01
C GLN A 77 16.92 -5.16 -5.69
N LEU A 78 17.38 -5.42 -4.46
CA LEU A 78 17.86 -6.75 -4.05
C LEU A 78 16.92 -7.41 -3.03
N ASP A 79 16.15 -6.61 -2.30
CA ASP A 79 15.16 -7.11 -1.35
C ASP A 79 13.80 -7.23 -2.06
N GLN A 80 13.21 -8.42 -1.97
CA GLN A 80 11.88 -8.71 -2.49
C GLN A 80 10.98 -9.23 -1.38
N PHE A 81 9.69 -8.91 -1.50
CA PHE A 81 8.65 -9.35 -0.58
C PHE A 81 7.66 -10.20 -1.38
N LEU A 82 7.83 -11.51 -1.31
CA LEU A 82 6.96 -12.44 -2.02
C LEU A 82 5.82 -12.85 -1.09
N LEU A 83 4.59 -12.58 -1.50
CA LEU A 83 3.37 -12.87 -0.73
C LEU A 83 2.57 -13.98 -1.38
N SER A 84 1.88 -14.80 -0.58
CA SER A 84 0.87 -15.72 -1.12
C SER A 84 -0.31 -14.97 -1.76
N GLU A 85 -0.93 -15.54 -2.78
CA GLU A 85 -2.09 -14.94 -3.46
C GLU A 85 -3.23 -14.57 -2.50
N GLU A 86 -3.42 -15.31 -1.41
CA GLU A 86 -4.46 -15.05 -0.41
C GLU A 86 -4.29 -13.70 0.27
N TRP A 87 -3.06 -13.20 0.42
CA TRP A 87 -2.83 -11.84 0.92
C TRP A 87 -3.39 -10.79 -0.05
N ILE A 88 -3.23 -10.99 -1.35
CA ILE A 88 -3.74 -10.10 -2.39
C ILE A 88 -5.28 -10.15 -2.44
N VAL A 89 -5.85 -11.35 -2.41
CA VAL A 89 -7.31 -11.53 -2.34
C VAL A 89 -7.88 -10.86 -1.09
N THR A 90 -7.21 -11.01 0.06
CA THR A 90 -7.64 -10.39 1.32
C THR A 90 -7.53 -8.86 1.24
N LYS A 91 -6.46 -8.31 0.66
CA LYS A 91 -6.32 -6.87 0.40
C LYS A 91 -7.48 -6.33 -0.44
N HIS A 92 -7.85 -7.02 -1.53
CA HIS A 92 -8.98 -6.63 -2.36
C HIS A 92 -10.31 -6.69 -1.60
N ARG A 93 -10.56 -7.78 -0.86
CA ARG A 93 -11.76 -7.92 -0.03
C ARG A 93 -11.87 -6.84 1.03
N MET A 94 -10.76 -6.52 1.71
CA MET A 94 -10.72 -5.44 2.69
C MET A 94 -11.02 -4.09 2.04
N ARG A 95 -10.43 -3.81 0.87
CA ARG A 95 -10.71 -2.59 0.11
C ARG A 95 -12.18 -2.48 -0.28
N ASP A 96 -12.78 -3.56 -0.76
CA ASP A 96 -14.18 -3.57 -1.17
C ASP A 96 -15.12 -3.50 0.05
N TRP A 97 -14.75 -4.12 1.17
CA TRP A 97 -15.44 -3.96 2.44
C TRP A 97 -15.39 -2.50 2.92
N VAL A 98 -14.23 -1.85 2.86
CA VAL A 98 -14.08 -0.42 3.18
C VAL A 98 -14.91 0.45 2.23
N ARG A 99 -15.01 0.10 0.95
CA ARG A 99 -15.90 0.83 0.02
C ARG A 99 -17.37 0.68 0.36
N GLN A 100 -17.79 -0.49 0.83
CA GLN A 100 -19.19 -0.78 1.15
C GLN A 100 -19.59 -0.30 2.56
N HIS A 101 -18.68 -0.40 3.54
CA HIS A 101 -18.94 -0.21 4.97
C HIS A 101 -18.11 0.89 5.61
N GLY A 102 -17.10 1.41 4.93
CA GLY A 102 -16.28 2.52 5.42
C GLY A 102 -17.07 3.80 5.64
N GLY A 103 -18.35 3.81 5.26
CA GLY A 103 -19.23 4.96 5.35
C GLY A 103 -18.94 5.92 4.22
N ASN A 104 -19.90 6.77 3.94
CA ASN A 104 -19.75 7.82 2.95
C ASN A 104 -18.89 8.96 3.51
N LEU A 105 -17.70 8.64 4.03
CA LEU A 105 -16.83 9.58 4.74
C LEU A 105 -16.48 10.77 3.88
N GLU A 106 -16.30 10.58 2.57
CA GLU A 106 -16.06 11.68 1.64
C GLU A 106 -17.25 12.64 1.59
N GLU A 107 -18.45 12.11 1.43
CA GLU A 107 -19.66 12.93 1.36
C GLU A 107 -19.98 13.55 2.71
N GLN A 108 -19.73 12.85 3.83
CA GLN A 108 -19.89 13.42 5.17
C GLN A 108 -18.91 14.56 5.42
N ILE A 109 -17.63 14.40 5.04
CA ILE A 109 -16.64 15.48 5.09
C ILE A 109 -17.10 16.64 4.21
N GLN A 110 -17.63 16.36 3.01
CA GLN A 110 -18.08 17.39 2.09
C GLN A 110 -19.31 18.13 2.62
N GLN A 111 -20.29 17.42 3.19
CA GLN A 111 -21.48 17.99 3.81
C GLN A 111 -21.11 18.87 5.01
N ALA A 112 -20.23 18.38 5.90
CA ALA A 112 -19.77 19.15 7.05
C ALA A 112 -18.99 20.41 6.62
N LYS A 113 -18.19 20.34 5.55
CA LYS A 113 -17.52 21.53 4.97
C LYS A 113 -18.51 22.56 4.44
N VAL A 114 -19.58 22.12 3.78
CA VAL A 114 -20.64 23.03 3.30
C VAL A 114 -21.34 23.70 4.48
N GLN A 115 -21.70 22.93 5.52
CA GLN A 115 -22.29 23.47 6.75
C GLN A 115 -21.39 24.51 7.42
N LEU A 116 -20.08 24.24 7.50
CA LEU A 116 -19.11 25.19 8.06
C LEU A 116 -19.08 26.49 7.24
N TYR A 117 -19.04 26.38 5.91
CA TYR A 117 -19.03 27.53 5.01
C TYR A 117 -20.28 28.41 5.18
N ASP A 118 -21.46 27.78 5.31
CA ASP A 118 -22.71 28.52 5.51
C ASP A 118 -22.72 29.28 6.85
N ILE A 119 -22.20 28.67 7.92
CA ILE A 119 -22.08 29.32 9.24
C ILE A 119 -21.08 30.48 9.19
N GLU A 120 -19.93 30.30 8.52
CA GLU A 120 -18.94 31.36 8.33
C GLU A 120 -19.51 32.54 7.54
N LEU A 121 -20.20 32.27 6.43
CA LEU A 121 -20.85 33.29 5.61
C LEU A 121 -21.94 34.05 6.38
N LYS A 122 -22.67 33.37 7.26
CA LYS A 122 -23.64 34.01 8.16
C LYS A 122 -22.94 34.92 9.17
N GLY A 123 -21.82 34.45 9.75
CA GLY A 123 -21.03 35.21 10.71
C GLY A 123 -20.35 36.45 10.14
N GLU A 124 -20.12 36.50 8.82
CA GLU A 124 -19.66 37.71 8.14
C GLU A 124 -20.77 38.77 7.98
N LYS A 125 -22.03 38.33 7.87
CA LYS A 125 -23.18 39.22 7.67
C LYS A 125 -23.75 39.72 8.99
N GLU A 126 -23.81 38.84 10.00
CA GLU A 126 -24.50 39.05 11.26
C GLU A 126 -23.74 38.40 12.42
N MET A 127 -24.00 38.86 13.65
CA MET A 127 -23.39 38.26 14.84
C MET A 127 -24.00 36.87 15.08
N LEU A 128 -23.15 35.83 15.08
CA LEU A 128 -23.57 34.46 15.38
C LEU A 128 -24.01 34.32 16.84
N SER A 129 -25.06 33.54 17.05
CA SER A 129 -25.49 33.13 18.38
C SER A 129 -24.46 32.23 19.07
N LEU A 130 -24.63 32.02 20.39
CA LEU A 130 -23.79 31.10 21.14
C LEU A 130 -23.95 29.66 20.61
N GLU A 131 -25.17 29.25 20.26
CA GLU A 131 -25.48 27.93 19.72
C GLU A 131 -24.80 27.70 18.36
N GLU A 132 -24.81 28.71 17.47
CA GLU A 132 -24.14 28.62 16.17
C GLU A 132 -22.61 28.60 16.30
N ASN A 133 -22.04 29.31 17.27
CA ASN A 133 -20.60 29.23 17.55
C ASN A 133 -20.21 27.85 18.07
N THR A 134 -21.03 27.24 18.93
CA THR A 134 -20.83 25.86 19.39
C THR A 134 -20.93 24.89 18.21
N GLY A 135 -21.99 24.98 17.40
CA GLY A 135 -22.18 24.14 16.21
C GLY A 135 -21.04 24.29 15.19
N ARG A 136 -20.48 25.49 15.03
CA ARG A 136 -19.27 25.72 14.22
C ARG A 136 -18.08 24.91 14.73
N THR A 137 -17.81 24.97 16.04
CA THR A 137 -16.68 24.25 16.64
C THR A 137 -16.85 22.74 16.58
N GLU A 138 -18.09 22.26 16.74
CA GLU A 138 -18.44 20.84 16.59
C GLU A 138 -18.24 20.37 15.15
N THR A 139 -18.75 21.13 14.17
CA THR A 139 -18.58 20.82 12.74
C THR A 139 -17.10 20.80 12.34
N MET A 140 -16.29 21.72 12.87
CA MET A 140 -14.83 21.69 12.67
C MET A 140 -14.18 20.43 13.26
N ALA A 141 -14.60 20.01 14.46
CA ALA A 141 -14.11 18.78 15.08
C ALA A 141 -14.48 17.54 14.27
N ASP A 142 -15.72 17.46 13.79
CA ASP A 142 -16.22 16.38 12.95
C ASP A 142 -15.43 16.24 11.65
N ILE A 143 -15.15 17.35 10.96
CA ILE A 143 -14.32 17.35 9.74
C ILE A 143 -12.94 16.75 10.01
N VAL A 144 -12.32 17.12 11.14
CA VAL A 144 -11.00 16.61 11.54
C VAL A 144 -11.07 15.11 11.81
N GLU A 145 -12.04 14.67 12.62
CA GLU A 145 -12.20 13.25 12.98
C GLU A 145 -12.45 12.39 11.74
N LEU A 146 -13.39 12.81 10.88
CA LEU A 146 -13.70 12.10 9.63
C LEU A 146 -12.49 12.06 8.69
N SER A 147 -11.69 13.13 8.62
CA SER A 147 -10.48 13.17 7.81
C SER A 147 -9.41 12.20 8.33
N ILE A 148 -9.22 12.12 9.65
CA ILE A 148 -8.32 11.14 10.28
C ILE A 148 -8.80 9.72 10.00
N ARG A 149 -10.11 9.45 10.16
CA ARG A 149 -10.70 8.14 9.89
C ARG A 149 -10.54 7.74 8.43
N LYS A 150 -10.72 8.67 7.50
CA LYS A 150 -10.50 8.46 6.06
C LYS A 150 -9.03 8.12 5.77
N GLU A 151 -8.08 8.86 6.31
CA GLU A 151 -6.64 8.58 6.11
C GLU A 151 -6.23 7.24 6.73
N ASN A 152 -6.78 6.86 7.89
CA ASN A 152 -6.52 5.56 8.50
C ASN A 152 -7.07 4.38 7.66
N LEU A 153 -8.14 4.61 6.90
CA LEU A 153 -8.71 3.64 5.97
C LEU A 153 -8.02 3.64 4.60
N ARG A 154 -7.15 4.63 4.33
CA ARG A 154 -6.39 4.73 3.10
C ARG A 154 -5.15 3.85 3.19
N TRP A 155 -5.30 2.60 2.75
CA TRP A 155 -4.18 1.66 2.62
C TRP A 155 -3.18 2.19 1.56
N LYS A 156 -1.95 2.51 1.98
CA LYS A 156 -0.81 2.84 1.09
C LYS A 156 -0.21 1.57 0.47
#